data_AF-A0A495Y1Y3-F1
#
_entry.id   AF-A0A495Y1Y3-F1
#
_cell.length_a   1.000
_cell.length_b   1.000
_cell.length_c   1.000
_cell.angle_alpha   90.00
_cell.angle_beta   90.00
_cell.angle_gamma   90.00
#
_symmetry.space_group_name_H-M   'P 1'
#
loop_
_entity.id
_entity.type
_entity.pdbx_description
1 polymer ?
#
loop_
_entity_poly.entity_id
_entity_poly.type
_entity_poly.pdbx_seq_one_letter_code
_entity_poly.pdbx_strand_id
1 'polypeptide(L)'
;MRRFVVLLLALGAVVGMPLSASAHDVLESTNPADGATVERMPAAVVLTFSEDPLPLGTQLLVRGPGGDVAEGKPTVSGREVRQAVSSSAPGGDYTVTYRVTSDDGHPVSGTFAFRATTGLDGSAAPAATGPVGGSASAAQPDGGGSSLPIVVGLAVVLVVVLVAVGLLLRRRRPTSA
;
A
#
# COMPACT_ATOMS: atom_id res chain seq x y z
N MET A 1 -7.26 34.85 33.11
CA MET A 1 -7.93 34.70 31.80
C MET A 1 -6.92 34.54 30.64
N ARG A 2 -6.04 35.52 30.39
CA ARG A 2 -5.05 35.48 29.28
C ARG A 2 -4.18 34.21 29.20
N ARG A 3 -3.77 33.64 30.34
CA ARG A 3 -2.97 32.40 30.41
C ARG A 3 -3.76 31.12 30.07
N PHE A 4 -5.06 31.10 30.38
CA PHE A 4 -5.97 30.01 30.02
C PHE A 4 -6.25 30.01 28.51
N VAL A 5 -6.42 31.21 27.93
CA VAL A 5 -6.61 31.38 26.48
C VAL A 5 -5.38 30.88 25.71
N VAL A 6 -4.16 31.19 26.16
CA VAL A 6 -2.93 30.71 25.52
C VAL A 6 -2.78 29.19 25.62
N LEU A 7 -3.15 28.60 26.75
CA LEU A 7 -3.09 27.15 26.93
C LEU A 7 -4.10 26.41 26.03
N LEU A 8 -5.32 26.94 25.93
CA LEU A 8 -6.35 26.43 25.02
C LEU A 8 -5.95 26.57 23.55
N LEU A 9 -5.32 27.70 23.17
CA LEU A 9 -4.82 27.91 21.81
C LEU A 9 -3.70 26.92 21.45
N ALA A 10 -2.78 26.67 22.37
CA ALA A 10 -1.68 25.73 22.18
C ALA A 10 -2.17 24.27 22.09
N LEU A 11 -3.14 23.89 22.92
CA LEU A 11 -3.75 22.56 22.86
C LEU A 11 -4.55 22.35 21.57
N GLY A 12 -5.29 23.38 21.12
CA GLY A 12 -6.01 23.36 19.85
C GLY A 12 -5.07 23.22 18.64
N ALA A 13 -3.88 23.83 18.67
CA ALA A 13 -2.90 23.72 17.61
C ALA A 13 -2.28 22.31 17.47
N VAL A 14 -2.23 21.54 18.57
CA VAL A 14 -1.73 20.15 18.56
C VAL A 14 -2.80 19.17 18.10
N VAL A 15 -4.07 19.36 18.50
CA VAL A 15 -5.20 18.50 18.08
C VAL A 15 -5.61 18.77 16.63
N GLY A 16 -5.39 19.99 16.13
CA GLY A 16 -5.74 20.38 14.77
C GLY A 16 -4.76 19.96 13.68
N MET A 17 -3.66 19.26 14.02
CA MET A 17 -2.77 18.69 13.01
C MET A 17 -3.50 17.55 12.30
N PRO A 18 -3.74 17.62 10.98
CA PRO A 18 -4.32 16.51 10.25
C PRO A 18 -3.32 15.35 10.29
N LEU A 19 -3.64 14.32 11.07
CA LEU A 19 -3.02 13.02 10.90
C LEU A 19 -3.59 12.47 9.59
N SER A 20 -2.78 12.43 8.54
CA SER A 20 -3.13 11.70 7.32
C SER A 20 -3.26 10.22 7.70
N ALA A 21 -4.45 9.79 8.10
CA ALA A 21 -4.77 8.37 8.17
C ALA A 21 -4.89 7.88 6.73
N SER A 22 -3.94 7.06 6.29
CA SER A 22 -4.03 6.42 4.98
C SER A 22 -5.15 5.38 5.03
N ALA A 23 -6.32 5.74 4.53
CA ALA A 23 -7.51 4.89 4.46
C ALA A 23 -7.68 4.21 3.09
N HIS A 24 -6.65 4.28 2.23
CA HIS A 24 -6.71 3.67 0.91
C HIS A 24 -6.67 2.15 1.03
N ASP A 25 -7.44 1.48 0.19
CA ASP A 25 -7.41 0.03 0.06
C ASP A 25 -6.02 -0.42 -0.42
N VAL A 26 -5.41 -1.39 0.27
CA VAL A 26 -4.05 -1.90 -0.02
C VAL A 26 -4.16 -3.36 -0.45
N LEU A 27 -3.37 -3.73 -1.47
CA LEU A 27 -3.22 -5.14 -1.83
C LEU A 27 -2.52 -5.88 -0.68
N GLU A 28 -3.21 -6.84 -0.06
CA GLU A 28 -2.68 -7.63 1.06
C GLU A 28 -1.99 -8.91 0.57
N SER A 29 -2.56 -9.58 -0.43
CA SER A 29 -1.98 -10.82 -0.96
C SER A 29 -2.43 -11.12 -2.38
N THR A 30 -1.66 -12.00 -3.04
CA THR A 30 -1.97 -12.52 -4.37
C THR A 30 -1.94 -14.05 -4.35
N ASN A 31 -2.76 -14.66 -5.20
CA ASN A 31 -2.71 -16.08 -5.50
C ASN A 31 -2.72 -16.26 -7.03
N PRO A 32 -1.62 -16.72 -7.65
CA PRO A 32 -0.34 -17.08 -7.03
C PRO A 32 0.34 -15.91 -6.30
N ALA A 33 1.12 -16.23 -5.26
CA ALA A 33 1.90 -15.23 -4.55
C ALA A 33 2.96 -14.58 -5.46
N ASP A 34 3.25 -13.30 -5.26
CA ASP A 34 4.28 -12.59 -6.02
C ASP A 34 5.66 -13.28 -5.86
N GLY A 35 6.35 -13.47 -6.98
CA GLY A 35 7.60 -14.21 -7.10
C GLY A 35 7.47 -15.73 -6.98
N ALA A 36 6.27 -16.28 -6.76
CA ALA A 36 6.10 -17.72 -6.54
C ALA A 36 6.35 -18.54 -7.81
N THR A 37 6.88 -19.73 -7.64
CA THR A 37 6.81 -20.80 -8.65
C THR A 37 5.75 -21.81 -8.20
N VAL A 38 4.70 -21.98 -9.00
CA VAL A 38 3.63 -22.95 -8.78
C VAL A 38 3.79 -24.14 -9.73
N GLU A 39 3.40 -25.33 -9.27
CA GLU A 39 3.52 -26.54 -10.08
C GLU A 39 2.60 -26.48 -11.31
N ARG A 40 1.35 -26.03 -11.10
CA ARG A 40 0.32 -25.94 -12.13
C ARG A 40 -0.29 -24.54 -12.15
N MET A 41 -0.48 -24.02 -13.36
CA MET A 41 -1.18 -22.77 -13.60
C MET A 41 -2.61 -22.86 -13.03
N PRO A 42 -3.03 -21.94 -12.15
CA PRO A 42 -4.40 -21.92 -11.65
C PRO A 42 -5.37 -21.41 -12.72
N ALA A 43 -6.64 -21.83 -12.62
CA ALA A 43 -7.70 -21.36 -13.53
C ALA A 43 -8.05 -19.87 -13.34
N ALA A 44 -7.60 -19.25 -12.27
CA ALA A 44 -7.77 -17.83 -12.01
C ALA A 44 -6.60 -17.27 -11.19
N VAL A 45 -6.31 -16.00 -11.41
CA VAL A 45 -5.49 -15.18 -10.52
C VAL A 45 -6.41 -14.45 -9.55
N VAL A 46 -6.05 -14.41 -8.27
CA VAL A 46 -6.82 -13.77 -7.20
C VAL A 46 -5.95 -12.75 -6.48
N LEU A 47 -6.49 -11.54 -6.29
CA LEU A 47 -5.89 -10.48 -5.49
C LEU A 47 -6.81 -10.24 -4.29
N THR A 48 -6.26 -10.16 -3.09
CA THR A 48 -7.00 -9.87 -1.86
C THR A 48 -6.56 -8.51 -1.33
N PHE A 49 -7.53 -7.65 -1.07
CA PHE A 49 -7.35 -6.30 -0.58
C PHE A 49 -7.73 -6.17 0.90
N SER A 50 -7.38 -5.06 1.53
CA SER A 50 -7.67 -4.77 2.94
C SER A 50 -9.15 -4.49 3.20
N GLU A 51 -9.83 -3.90 2.22
CA GLU A 51 -11.25 -3.54 2.21
C GLU A 51 -11.93 -4.15 0.97
N ASP A 52 -13.23 -3.90 0.81
CA ASP A 52 -14.03 -4.41 -0.31
C ASP A 52 -13.94 -3.44 -1.52
N PRO A 53 -13.20 -3.78 -2.59
CA PRO A 53 -13.06 -2.88 -3.73
C PRO A 53 -14.36 -2.75 -4.54
N LEU A 54 -14.50 -1.65 -5.27
CA LEU A 54 -15.60 -1.42 -6.17
C LEU A 54 -15.42 -2.22 -7.48
N PRO A 55 -16.48 -2.90 -7.99
CA PRO A 55 -16.41 -3.61 -9.28
C PRO A 55 -16.16 -2.68 -10.47
N LEU A 56 -16.63 -1.43 -10.40
CA LEU A 56 -16.52 -0.47 -11.48
C LEU A 56 -15.08 -0.01 -11.67
N GLY A 57 -14.56 -0.13 -12.90
CA GLY A 57 -13.21 0.34 -13.25
C GLY A 57 -12.08 -0.62 -12.88
N THR A 58 -12.42 -1.80 -12.33
CA THR A 58 -11.48 -2.88 -12.02
C THR A 58 -11.02 -3.61 -13.28
N GLN A 59 -9.71 -3.76 -13.44
CA GLN A 59 -9.05 -4.36 -14.60
C GLN A 59 -7.83 -5.18 -14.15
N LEU A 60 -7.75 -6.43 -14.61
CA LEU A 60 -6.61 -7.31 -14.41
C LEU A 60 -6.17 -7.84 -15.78
N LEU A 61 -4.90 -7.63 -16.13
CA LEU A 61 -4.24 -8.19 -17.30
C LEU A 61 -3.30 -9.31 -16.85
N VAL A 62 -3.38 -10.49 -17.47
CA VAL A 62 -2.52 -11.63 -17.16
C VAL A 62 -1.75 -12.01 -18.42
N ARG A 63 -0.46 -11.64 -18.47
CA ARG A 63 0.39 -11.90 -19.64
C ARG A 63 1.30 -13.08 -19.37
N GLY A 64 1.16 -14.14 -20.17
CA GLY A 64 2.04 -15.30 -20.17
C GLY A 64 3.00 -15.32 -21.38
N PRO A 65 3.70 -16.45 -21.59
CA PRO A 65 4.68 -16.60 -22.68
C PRO A 65 4.08 -16.40 -24.09
N GLY A 66 2.81 -16.78 -24.27
CA GLY A 66 2.08 -16.65 -25.53
C GLY A 66 1.34 -15.33 -25.73
N GLY A 67 1.38 -14.41 -24.76
CA GLY A 67 0.61 -13.18 -24.77
C GLY A 67 -0.40 -13.09 -23.63
N ASP A 68 -1.43 -12.26 -23.81
CA ASP A 68 -2.51 -12.12 -22.83
C ASP A 68 -3.33 -13.42 -22.75
N VAL A 69 -3.59 -13.87 -21.52
CA VAL A 69 -4.37 -15.07 -21.21
C VAL A 69 -5.53 -14.77 -20.26
N ALA A 70 -5.79 -13.50 -19.93
CA ALA A 70 -6.96 -13.12 -19.15
C ALA A 70 -8.26 -13.41 -19.94
N GLU A 71 -9.20 -14.11 -19.33
CA GLU A 71 -10.50 -14.41 -19.93
C GLU A 71 -11.65 -13.66 -19.26
N GLY A 72 -12.45 -12.97 -20.08
CA GLY A 72 -13.60 -12.23 -19.60
C GLY A 72 -13.23 -11.03 -18.71
N LYS A 73 -14.21 -10.55 -17.95
CA LYS A 73 -14.02 -9.44 -17.00
C LYS A 73 -13.61 -9.97 -15.63
N PRO A 74 -12.78 -9.24 -14.86
CA PRO A 74 -12.56 -9.57 -13.46
C PRO A 74 -13.87 -9.55 -12.68
N THR A 75 -13.96 -10.40 -11.67
CA THR A 75 -15.07 -10.45 -10.73
C THR A 75 -14.60 -9.99 -9.36
N VAL A 76 -15.49 -9.32 -8.62
CA VAL A 76 -15.22 -8.86 -7.26
C VAL A 76 -16.19 -9.54 -6.30
N SER A 77 -15.66 -10.11 -5.21
CA SER A 77 -16.44 -10.78 -4.17
C SER A 77 -15.82 -10.50 -2.80
N GLY A 78 -16.47 -9.66 -2.00
CA GLY A 78 -15.85 -9.07 -0.81
C GLY A 78 -14.53 -8.40 -1.20
N ARG A 79 -13.46 -8.75 -0.48
CA ARG A 79 -12.11 -8.22 -0.69
C ARG A 79 -11.33 -8.85 -1.83
N GLU A 80 -11.91 -9.83 -2.51
CA GLU A 80 -11.21 -10.57 -3.56
C GLU A 80 -11.58 -10.06 -4.96
N VAL A 81 -10.55 -9.79 -5.75
CA VAL A 81 -10.66 -9.60 -7.20
C VAL A 81 -10.10 -10.81 -7.92
N ARG A 82 -10.93 -11.47 -8.74
CA ARG A 82 -10.59 -12.71 -9.42
C ARG A 82 -10.63 -12.51 -10.94
N GLN A 83 -9.54 -12.86 -11.61
CA GLN A 83 -9.43 -12.86 -13.07
C GLN A 83 -9.29 -14.30 -13.57
N ALA A 84 -10.25 -14.76 -14.37
CA ALA A 84 -10.15 -16.06 -15.01
C ALA A 84 -9.01 -16.08 -16.04
N VAL A 85 -8.38 -17.23 -16.18
CA VAL A 85 -7.24 -17.48 -17.08
C VAL A 85 -7.65 -18.51 -18.12
N SER A 86 -7.19 -18.29 -19.35
CA SER A 86 -7.47 -19.21 -20.45
C SER A 86 -7.02 -20.62 -20.19
N SER A 87 -7.87 -21.60 -20.53
CA SER A 87 -7.50 -23.01 -20.50
C SER A 87 -6.36 -23.36 -21.45
N SER A 88 -6.03 -22.46 -22.39
CA SER A 88 -4.90 -22.57 -23.32
C SER A 88 -3.59 -21.98 -22.77
N ALA A 89 -3.58 -21.46 -21.53
CA ALA A 89 -2.41 -20.82 -20.94
C ALA A 89 -1.25 -21.83 -20.70
N PRO A 90 -0.06 -21.61 -21.28
CA PRO A 90 1.06 -22.57 -21.25
C PRO A 90 1.86 -22.53 -19.94
N GLY A 91 2.73 -23.51 -19.70
CA GLY A 91 3.74 -23.37 -18.64
C GLY A 91 4.70 -22.21 -18.94
N GLY A 92 5.10 -21.43 -17.94
CA GLY A 92 6.09 -20.37 -18.09
C GLY A 92 5.97 -19.25 -17.07
N ASP A 93 6.59 -18.12 -17.40
CA ASP A 93 6.58 -16.90 -16.57
C ASP A 93 5.38 -16.02 -16.93
N TYR A 94 4.76 -15.46 -15.89
CA TYR A 94 3.56 -14.65 -15.97
C TYR A 94 3.79 -13.30 -15.29
N THR A 95 3.25 -12.26 -15.91
CA THR A 95 3.14 -10.92 -15.32
C THR A 95 1.67 -10.55 -15.22
N VAL A 96 1.26 -10.12 -14.02
CA VAL A 96 -0.09 -9.65 -13.77
C VAL A 96 -0.02 -8.17 -13.48
N THR A 97 -0.77 -7.37 -14.25
CA THR A 97 -0.91 -5.94 -14.02
C THR A 97 -2.36 -5.65 -13.67
N TYR A 98 -2.58 -4.88 -12.62
CA TYR A 98 -3.92 -4.59 -12.11
C TYR A 98 -4.14 -3.10 -11.90
N ARG A 99 -5.40 -2.71 -12.02
CA ARG A 99 -5.97 -1.46 -11.56
C ARG A 99 -7.32 -1.76 -10.93
N VAL A 100 -7.46 -1.58 -9.64
CA VAL A 100 -8.65 -1.84 -8.84
C VAL A 100 -9.15 -0.54 -8.25
N THR A 101 -10.46 -0.33 -8.21
CA THR A 101 -11.04 0.86 -7.57
C THR A 101 -11.31 0.53 -6.11
N SER A 102 -10.67 1.24 -5.18
CA SER A 102 -10.91 1.15 -3.73
C SER A 102 -12.35 1.58 -3.37
N ASP A 103 -12.85 1.20 -2.20
CA ASP A 103 -14.18 1.61 -1.69
C ASP A 103 -14.33 3.15 -1.62
N ASP A 104 -13.23 3.86 -1.39
CA ASP A 104 -13.19 5.34 -1.39
C ASP A 104 -13.14 5.97 -2.79
N GLY A 105 -13.16 5.15 -3.85
CA GLY A 105 -13.19 5.57 -5.24
C GLY A 105 -11.83 5.84 -5.90
N HIS A 106 -10.72 5.74 -5.16
CA HIS A 106 -9.39 5.94 -5.73
C HIS A 106 -8.86 4.66 -6.41
N PRO A 107 -8.08 4.78 -7.51
CA PRO A 107 -7.48 3.62 -8.15
C PRO A 107 -6.24 3.14 -7.39
N VAL A 108 -6.19 1.84 -7.12
CA VAL A 108 -5.04 1.09 -6.62
C VAL A 108 -4.47 0.28 -7.78
N SER A 109 -3.22 0.50 -8.15
CA SER A 109 -2.60 -0.17 -9.30
C SER A 109 -1.28 -0.81 -8.91
N GLY A 110 -0.89 -1.85 -9.64
CA GLY A 110 0.38 -2.51 -9.43
C GLY A 110 0.64 -3.62 -10.43
N THR A 111 1.79 -4.26 -10.26
CA THR A 111 2.23 -5.38 -11.08
C THR A 111 2.93 -6.39 -10.19
N PHE A 112 2.71 -7.67 -10.43
CA PHE A 112 3.44 -8.76 -9.80
C PHE A 112 3.74 -9.87 -10.82
N ALA A 113 4.64 -10.79 -10.47
CA ALA A 113 5.03 -11.87 -11.36
C ALA A 113 4.99 -13.22 -10.65
N PHE A 114 4.75 -14.30 -11.40
CA PHE A 114 4.88 -15.66 -10.90
C PHE A 114 5.25 -16.60 -12.05
N ARG A 115 5.64 -17.82 -11.72
CA ARG A 115 5.99 -18.87 -12.68
C ARG A 115 5.11 -20.09 -12.48
N ALA A 116 4.56 -20.65 -13.55
CA ALA A 116 3.86 -21.94 -13.52
C ALA A 116 4.68 -22.99 -14.26
N THR A 117 5.06 -24.10 -13.62
CA THR A 117 5.86 -25.15 -14.29
C THR A 117 5.08 -25.96 -15.30
N THR A 118 3.77 -26.07 -15.12
CA THR A 118 2.84 -26.72 -16.07
C THR A 118 1.65 -25.79 -16.32
N GLY A 119 1.33 -25.56 -17.58
CA GLY A 119 0.18 -24.76 -18.01
C GLY A 119 -1.16 -25.43 -17.75
N LEU A 120 -2.24 -24.67 -17.96
CA LEU A 120 -3.60 -25.21 -18.01
C LEU A 120 -3.78 -26.11 -19.25
N ASP A 121 -3.03 -25.83 -20.32
CA ASP A 121 -2.95 -26.64 -21.53
C ASP A 121 -2.12 -27.94 -21.37
N GLY A 122 -1.48 -28.12 -20.20
CA GLY A 122 -0.60 -29.26 -19.92
C GLY A 122 0.83 -29.11 -20.43
N SER A 123 1.17 -28.01 -21.10
CA SER A 123 2.53 -27.73 -21.58
C SER A 123 3.46 -27.40 -20.41
N ALA A 124 4.69 -27.93 -20.47
CA ALA A 124 5.72 -27.64 -19.48
C ALA A 124 6.39 -26.28 -19.76
N ALA A 125 6.74 -25.56 -18.69
CA ALA A 125 7.53 -24.35 -18.81
C ALA A 125 8.90 -24.67 -19.43
N PRO A 126 9.39 -23.85 -20.38
CA PRO A 126 10.76 -23.97 -20.87
C PRO A 126 11.74 -23.90 -19.71
N ALA A 127 12.81 -24.70 -19.74
CA ALA A 127 13.84 -24.66 -18.72
C ALA A 127 14.35 -23.23 -18.52
N ALA A 128 14.36 -22.75 -17.28
CA ALA A 128 14.80 -21.40 -16.96
C ALA A 128 16.30 -21.29 -17.30
N THR A 129 16.63 -20.51 -18.33
CA THR A 129 18.02 -20.23 -18.70
C THR A 129 18.61 -19.14 -17.80
N GLY A 130 18.96 -19.47 -16.55
CA GLY A 130 19.80 -18.63 -15.66
C GLY A 130 19.24 -17.24 -15.27
N PRO A 131 19.81 -16.57 -14.26
CA PRO A 131 19.11 -15.48 -13.58
C PRO A 131 19.27 -14.16 -14.33
N VAL A 132 18.17 -13.59 -14.85
CA VAL A 132 18.08 -12.14 -14.96
C VAL A 132 17.78 -11.60 -13.56
N GLY A 133 18.87 -11.33 -12.83
CA GLY A 133 18.82 -10.44 -11.67
C GLY A 133 18.16 -9.14 -12.10
N GLY A 134 16.98 -8.91 -11.54
CA GLY A 134 16.19 -7.72 -11.75
C GLY A 134 15.24 -7.60 -10.59
N SER A 135 15.77 -7.24 -9.42
CA SER A 135 14.99 -6.59 -8.37
C SER A 135 14.30 -5.39 -9.00
N ALA A 136 13.07 -5.57 -9.49
CA ALA A 136 12.19 -4.47 -9.80
C ALA A 136 11.67 -3.98 -8.45
N SER A 137 12.40 -2.99 -7.94
CA SER A 137 12.05 -2.12 -6.83
C SER A 137 10.54 -1.87 -6.79
N ALA A 138 9.92 -2.19 -5.66
CA ALA A 138 8.62 -1.64 -5.31
C ALA A 138 8.69 -0.12 -5.52
N ALA A 139 7.83 0.40 -6.39
CA ALA A 139 7.63 1.83 -6.53
C ALA A 139 6.94 2.29 -5.24
N GLN A 140 7.75 2.77 -4.30
CA GLN A 140 7.29 3.55 -3.17
C GLN A 140 6.84 4.91 -3.74
N PRO A 141 5.60 5.37 -3.51
CA PRO A 141 5.24 6.72 -3.90
C PRO A 141 6.09 7.72 -3.12
N ASP A 142 6.69 8.67 -3.84
CA ASP A 142 7.43 9.81 -3.31
C ASP A 142 6.53 10.68 -2.44
N GLY A 143 6.39 10.31 -1.17
CA GLY A 143 6.02 11.20 -0.09
C GLY A 143 7.25 11.99 0.35
N GLY A 144 7.71 12.92 -0.49
CA GLY A 144 8.74 13.91 -0.16
C GLY A 144 8.27 14.89 0.91
N GLY A 145 8.00 14.39 2.12
CA GLY A 145 7.82 15.16 3.33
C GLY A 145 9.03 14.90 4.20
N SER A 146 9.93 15.87 4.28
CA SER A 146 11.08 15.89 5.17
C SER A 146 10.68 15.49 6.59
N SER A 147 10.95 14.23 6.95
CA SER A 147 10.91 13.75 8.33
C SER A 147 12.12 14.33 9.06
N LEU A 148 12.01 15.60 9.44
CA LEU A 148 12.65 16.00 10.68
C LEU A 148 12.14 15.01 11.73
N PRO A 149 13.03 14.28 12.43
CA PRO A 149 12.61 13.14 13.23
C PRO A 149 11.55 13.64 14.19
N ILE A 150 10.48 12.87 14.38
CA ILE A 150 9.41 13.14 15.34
C ILE A 150 9.99 13.48 16.74
N VAL A 151 11.23 13.04 17.01
CA VAL A 151 12.08 13.43 18.15
C VAL A 151 12.35 14.95 18.24
N VAL A 152 12.61 15.65 17.13
CA VAL A 152 12.78 17.12 17.11
C VAL A 152 11.44 17.81 17.33
N GLY A 153 10.34 17.32 16.73
CA GLY A 153 9.00 17.86 16.99
C GLY A 153 8.58 17.75 18.46
N LEU A 154 8.78 16.56 19.06
CA LEU A 154 8.48 16.31 20.46
C LEU A 154 9.42 17.09 21.39
N ALA A 155 10.70 17.23 21.04
CA ALA A 155 11.65 18.07 21.78
C ALA A 155 11.29 19.56 21.73
N VAL A 156 10.85 20.08 20.58
CA VAL A 156 10.39 21.48 20.45
C VAL A 156 9.14 21.71 21.29
N VAL A 157 8.17 20.80 21.25
CA VAL A 157 6.96 20.88 22.08
C VAL A 157 7.32 20.84 23.57
N LEU A 158 8.20 19.92 23.99
CA LEU A 158 8.65 19.83 25.37
C LEU A 158 9.37 21.10 25.83
N VAL A 159 10.25 21.66 25.00
CA VAL A 159 10.98 22.92 25.28
C VAL A 159 10.01 24.10 25.41
N VAL A 160 9.02 24.22 24.52
CA VAL A 160 8.02 25.29 24.58
C VAL A 160 7.18 25.18 25.86
N VAL A 161 6.78 23.98 26.25
CA VAL A 161 6.05 23.73 27.51
C VAL A 161 6.91 24.09 28.73
N LEU A 162 8.17 23.66 28.76
CA LEU A 162 9.09 23.95 29.87
C LEU A 162 9.38 25.46 30.00
N VAL A 163 9.58 26.17 28.88
CA VAL A 163 9.78 27.64 28.87
C VAL A 163 8.52 28.36 29.35
N ALA A 164 7.33 27.94 28.91
CA ALA A 164 6.06 28.52 29.35
C ALA A 164 5.84 28.33 30.86
N VAL A 165 6.11 27.13 31.38
CA VAL A 165 6.04 26.83 32.82
C VAL A 165 7.08 27.63 33.60
N GLY A 166 8.32 27.72 33.12
CA GLY A 166 9.40 28.49 33.73
C GLY A 166 9.10 29.99 33.83
N LEU A 167 8.55 30.59 32.78
CA LEU A 167 8.11 32.00 32.78
C LEU A 167 6.93 32.24 33.74
N LEU A 168 6.03 31.25 33.88
CA LEU A 168 4.94 31.28 34.85
C LEU A 168 5.43 31.21 36.30
N LEU A 169 6.44 30.38 36.58
CA LEU A 169 7.03 30.23 37.91
C LEU A 169 7.96 31.40 38.27
N ARG A 170 8.67 31.99 37.30
CA ARG A 170 9.53 33.16 37.52
C ARG A 170 8.72 34.41 37.87
N ARG A 171 7.50 34.53 37.32
CA ARG A 171 6.53 35.57 37.73
C ARG A 171 5.89 35.35 39.10
N ARG A 172 6.14 34.20 39.75
CA ARG A 172 5.69 33.90 41.12
C ARG A 172 6.77 34.10 42.18
N ARG A 173 7.99 34.52 41.83
CA ARG A 173 9.00 34.90 42.83
C ARG A 173 8.75 36.35 43.25
N PRO A 174 8.18 36.62 44.44
CA PRO A 174 8.14 37.98 44.97
C PRO A 174 9.58 38.43 45.25
N THR A 175 9.91 39.67 44.87
CA THR A 175 11.09 40.37 45.36
C THR A 175 11.00 40.39 46.88
N SER A 176 11.85 39.61 47.56
CA SER A 176 12.06 39.78 48.99
C SER A 176 12.88 41.08 49.14
N ALA A 177 12.29 42.03 49.87
CA ALA A 177 12.90 43.30 50.24
C ALA A 177 14.10 43.11 51.17
#